data_AF-A0A7V9LA16-F1
#
_entry.id   AF-A0A7V9LA16-F1
#
_cell.length_a   1.000
_cell.length_b   1.000
_cell.length_c   1.000
_cell.angle_alpha   90.00
_cell.angle_beta   90.00
_cell.angle_gamma   90.00
#
_symmetry.space_group_name_H-M   'P 1'
#
loop_
_entity.id
_entity.type
_entity.pdbx_description
1 polymer ?
#
loop_
_entity_poly.entity_id
_entity_poly.type
_entity_poly.pdbx_seq_one_letter_code
_entity_poly.pdbx_strand_id
1 'polypeptide(L)'
;STAYNMAAGGPIVVPGQAAMTMTPICAHSLTNRPLVIPAASTIRLELGADVRGVILTVDAQWAHSFLPGDVVELTAAASPLLLFSSPKGFFDIMRDKLHWGARS
;
A
#
# COMPACT_ATOMS: atom_id res chain seq x y z
N SER A 1 -1.96 4.03 2.27
CA SER A 1 -1.39 5.15 1.48
C SER A 1 -0.42 6.00 2.31
N THR A 2 -0.79 6.55 3.47
CA THR A 2 0.03 7.52 4.26
C THR A 2 1.18 6.94 5.11
N ALA A 3 1.47 5.64 5.00
CA ALA A 3 2.57 4.97 5.71
C ALA A 3 3.74 4.71 4.75
N TYR A 4 4.31 3.50 4.76
CA TYR A 4 5.45 3.14 3.90
C TYR A 4 5.21 3.42 2.41
N ASN A 5 3.96 3.24 1.95
CA ASN A 5 3.58 3.55 0.57
C ASN A 5 3.85 5.02 0.18
N MET A 6 3.61 5.99 1.09
CA MET A 6 3.91 7.40 0.88
C MET A 6 5.41 7.66 0.86
N ALA A 7 6.18 7.03 1.75
CA ALA A 7 7.64 7.13 1.77
C ALA A 7 8.28 6.61 0.48
N ALA A 8 7.67 5.59 -0.15
CA ALA A 8 8.08 5.06 -1.45
C ALA A 8 7.62 5.92 -2.65
N GLY A 9 6.98 7.07 -2.42
CA GLY A 9 6.48 7.97 -3.48
C GLY A 9 5.08 7.62 -3.99
N GLY A 10 4.32 6.80 -3.25
CA GLY A 10 2.94 6.47 -3.55
C GLY A 10 1.95 7.60 -3.23
N PRO A 11 0.75 7.58 -3.83
CA PRO A 11 -0.25 8.61 -3.63
C PRO A 11 -0.91 8.52 -2.26
N ILE A 12 -1.37 9.67 -1.76
CA ILE A 12 -2.24 9.76 -0.59
C ILE A 12 -3.67 9.47 -1.03
N VAL A 13 -4.31 8.51 -0.37
CA VAL A 13 -5.70 8.12 -0.62
C VAL A 13 -6.54 8.53 0.58
N VAL A 14 -7.59 9.31 0.33
CA VAL A 14 -8.52 9.77 1.36
C VAL A 14 -9.29 8.57 1.93
N PRO A 15 -9.49 8.46 3.26
CA PRO A 15 -10.29 7.40 3.86
C PRO A 15 -11.68 7.31 3.22
N GLY A 16 -12.20 6.08 3.07
CA GLY A 16 -13.49 5.81 2.42
C GLY A 16 -13.42 5.60 0.91
N GLN A 17 -12.30 5.90 0.25
CA GLN A 17 -12.09 5.53 -1.15
C GLN A 17 -11.81 4.04 -1.29
N ALA A 18 -12.60 3.35 -2.11
CA ALA A 18 -12.45 1.92 -2.39
C ALA A 18 -11.33 1.67 -3.41
N ALA A 19 -10.08 1.83 -2.97
CA ALA A 19 -8.90 1.64 -3.82
C ALA A 19 -7.75 0.93 -3.07
N MET A 20 -6.98 0.15 -3.82
CA MET A 20 -5.66 -0.35 -3.44
C MET A 20 -4.59 0.49 -4.12
N THR A 21 -3.44 0.70 -3.47
CA THR A 21 -2.29 1.38 -4.09
C THR A 21 -1.07 0.47 -4.07
N MET A 22 -0.38 0.40 -5.20
CA MET A 22 0.84 -0.39 -5.35
C MET A 22 1.98 0.54 -5.77
N THR A 23 3.05 0.58 -4.98
CA THR A 23 4.22 1.42 -5.24
C THR A 23 5.47 0.56 -5.26
N PRO A 24 6.17 0.46 -6.39
CA PRO A 24 7.46 -0.21 -6.45
C PRO A 24 8.50 0.50 -5.59
N ILE A 25 9.28 -0.26 -4.82
CA ILE A 25 10.39 0.27 -4.00
C ILE A 25 11.69 0.04 -4.78
N CYS A 26 12.49 1.09 -4.97
CA CYS A 26 13.81 1.02 -5.60
C CYS A 26 13.83 0.27 -6.95
N ALA A 27 12.80 0.46 -7.78
CA ALA A 27 12.75 -0.18 -9.08
C ALA A 27 13.90 0.31 -9.97
N HIS A 28 14.75 -0.61 -10.45
CA HIS A 28 15.83 -0.31 -11.39
C HIS A 28 15.33 0.14 -12.77
N SER A 29 14.02 -0.01 -13.05
CA SER A 29 13.39 0.49 -14.28
C SER A 29 12.90 1.92 -14.12
N LEU A 30 13.28 2.79 -15.06
CA LEU A 30 12.88 4.21 -15.13
C LEU A 30 11.37 4.42 -15.37
N THR A 31 10.64 3.36 -15.75
CA THR A 31 9.21 3.44 -16.11
C THR A 31 8.25 2.99 -15.03
N ASN A 32 8.75 2.45 -13.91
CA ASN A 32 7.88 2.02 -12.82
C ASN A 32 7.24 3.23 -12.14
N ARG A 33 5.91 3.23 -12.02
CA ARG A 33 5.10 4.29 -11.40
C ARG A 33 4.15 3.68 -10.37
N PRO A 34 3.78 4.41 -9.31
CA PRO A 34 2.71 4.01 -8.42
C PRO A 34 1.39 3.81 -9.19
N LEU A 35 0.64 2.78 -8.83
CA LEU A 35 -0.65 2.45 -9.42
C LEU A 35 -1.76 2.61 -8.37
N VAL A 36 -2.89 3.17 -8.79
CA VAL A 36 -4.15 3.17 -8.05
C VAL A 36 -5.08 2.17 -8.72
N ILE A 37 -5.53 1.18 -7.97
CA ILE A 37 -6.25 0.01 -8.46
C ILE A 37 -7.61 -0.04 -7.74
N PRO A 38 -8.73 -0.36 -8.40
CA PRO A 38 -10.02 -0.55 -7.72
C PRO A 38 -9.91 -1.60 -6.60
N ALA A 39 -10.54 -1.36 -5.44
CA ALA A 39 -10.48 -2.32 -4.33
C ALA A 39 -11.11 -3.69 -4.66
N ALA A 40 -12.03 -3.74 -5.63
CA ALA A 40 -12.65 -4.98 -6.10
C ALA A 40 -11.74 -5.84 -7.00
N SER A 41 -10.59 -5.32 -7.42
CA SER A 41 -9.64 -6.07 -8.23
C SER A 41 -8.93 -7.16 -7.41
N THR A 42 -8.51 -8.23 -8.07
CA THR A 42 -7.57 -9.21 -7.52
C THR A 42 -6.19 -8.94 -8.10
N ILE A 43 -5.19 -8.76 -7.24
CA ILE A 43 -3.80 -8.60 -7.65
C ILE A 43 -3.11 -9.93 -7.41
N ARG A 44 -2.67 -10.58 -8.48
CA ARG A 44 -1.91 -11.83 -8.42
C ARG A 44 -0.45 -11.55 -8.74
N LEU A 45 0.46 -11.94 -7.85
CA LEU A 45 1.90 -11.89 -8.07
C LEU A 45 2.45 -13.31 -8.07
N GLU A 46 3.19 -13.65 -9.09
CA GLU A 46 3.87 -14.94 -9.23
C GLU A 46 5.36 -14.73 -9.15
N LEU A 47 6.03 -15.49 -8.29
CA LEU A 47 7.48 -15.42 -8.17
C LEU A 47 8.13 -16.21 -9.31
N GLY A 48 8.94 -15.52 -10.10
CA GLY A 48 9.72 -16.17 -11.16
C GLY A 48 10.59 -17.31 -10.61
N ALA A 49 10.81 -18.33 -11.44
CA ALA A 49 11.49 -19.57 -11.06
C ALA A 49 12.92 -19.40 -10.51
N ASP A 50 13.57 -18.28 -10.81
CA ASP A 50 14.95 -17.94 -10.38
C ASP A 50 15.00 -16.95 -9.21
N VAL A 51 13.85 -16.40 -8.79
CA VAL A 51 13.77 -15.47 -7.67
C VAL A 51 13.91 -16.24 -6.36
N ARG A 52 14.72 -15.74 -5.43
CA ARG A 52 14.98 -16.35 -4.11
C ARG A 52 14.98 -15.28 -3.03
N GLY A 53 14.69 -15.69 -1.78
CA GLY A 53 14.80 -14.81 -0.62
C GLY A 53 13.72 -13.72 -0.55
N VAL A 54 12.54 -13.95 -1.14
CA VAL A 54 11.42 -13.02 -1.08
C VAL A 54 10.66 -13.21 0.22
N ILE A 55 10.38 -12.10 0.88
CA ILE A 55 9.60 -12.06 2.12
C ILE A 55 8.44 -11.10 1.91
N LEU A 56 7.22 -11.56 2.19
CA LEU A 56 6.06 -10.70 2.34
C LEU A 56 5.96 -10.27 3.80
N THR A 57 5.81 -8.98 4.03
CA THR A 57 5.44 -8.45 5.34
C THR A 57 4.06 -7.81 5.28
N VAL A 58 3.24 -8.08 6.29
CA VAL A 58 1.89 -7.49 6.45
C VAL A 58 1.90 -6.66 7.72
N ASP A 59 1.58 -5.37 7.57
CA ASP A 59 1.53 -4.36 8.64
C ASP A 59 2.77 -4.32 9.56
N ALA A 60 3.93 -4.73 9.01
CA ALA A 60 5.20 -4.89 9.73
C ALA A 60 5.12 -5.82 10.97
N GLN A 61 4.10 -6.68 11.07
CA GLN A 61 3.87 -7.57 12.20
C GLN A 61 3.97 -9.05 11.82
N TRP A 62 3.56 -9.38 10.60
CA TRP A 62 3.62 -10.73 10.08
C TRP A 62 4.59 -10.81 8.91
N ALA A 63 5.36 -11.90 8.85
CA ALA A 63 6.31 -12.15 7.79
C ALA A 63 6.16 -13.58 7.26
N HIS A 64 6.24 -13.73 5.94
CA HIS A 64 6.20 -15.02 5.27
C HIS A 64 7.24 -15.08 4.17
N SER A 65 8.03 -16.15 4.15
CA SER A 65 9.03 -16.40 3.13
C SER A 65 8.42 -17.17 1.98
N PHE A 66 8.67 -16.73 0.75
CA PHE A 66 8.16 -17.36 -0.46
C PHE A 66 9.22 -18.22 -1.13
N LEU A 67 8.77 -19.31 -1.74
CA LEU A 67 9.54 -20.16 -2.63
C LEU A 67 9.34 -19.77 -4.10
N PRO A 68 10.24 -20.20 -5.00
CA PRO A 68 10.10 -19.94 -6.43
C PRO A 68 8.87 -20.64 -6.99
N GLY A 69 8.12 -19.95 -7.86
CA GLY A 69 6.85 -20.45 -8.40
C GLY A 69 5.65 -20.26 -7.46
N ASP A 70 5.86 -19.80 -6.23
CA ASP A 70 4.74 -19.44 -5.36
C ASP A 70 3.96 -18.25 -5.94
N VAL A 71 2.67 -18.24 -5.61
CA VAL A 71 1.72 -17.22 -6.01
C VAL A 71 1.14 -16.57 -4.76
N VAL A 72 1.08 -15.24 -4.76
CA VAL A 72 0.30 -14.47 -3.78
C VAL A 72 -0.85 -13.76 -4.49
N GLU A 73 -2.04 -13.89 -3.92
CA GLU A 73 -3.24 -13.18 -4.36
C GLU A 73 -3.68 -12.19 -3.28
N LEU A 74 -3.90 -10.94 -3.67
CA LEU A 74 -4.33 -9.85 -2.81
C LEU A 74 -5.71 -9.40 -3.28
N THR A 75 -6.69 -9.44 -2.37
CA THR A 75 -8.05 -8.98 -2.59
C THR A 75 -8.49 -8.11 -1.41
N ALA A 76 -9.49 -7.26 -1.63
CA ALA A 76 -10.17 -6.64 -0.50
C ALA A 76 -10.79 -7.71 0.42
N ALA A 77 -10.68 -7.50 1.73
CA ALA A 77 -11.32 -8.37 2.71
C ALA A 77 -12.85 -8.24 2.63
N ALA A 78 -13.57 -9.36 2.79
CA ALA A 78 -15.04 -9.36 2.77
C ALA A 78 -15.64 -8.55 3.94
N SER A 79 -14.93 -8.48 5.08
CA SER A 79 -15.32 -7.69 6.24
C SER A 79 -14.34 -6.53 6.44
N PRO A 80 -14.75 -5.27 6.22
CA PRO A 80 -13.89 -4.13 6.49
C PRO A 80 -13.71 -3.91 7.99
N LEU A 81 -12.61 -3.25 8.34
CA LEU A 81 -12.36 -2.82 9.72
C LEU A 81 -13.34 -1.70 10.11
N LEU A 82 -14.00 -1.85 11.24
CA LEU A 82 -14.82 -0.79 11.84
C LEU A 82 -13.94 0.14 12.65
N LEU A 83 -14.04 1.44 12.36
CA LEU A 83 -13.27 2.49 13.03
C LEU A 83 -14.22 3.48 13.71
N PHE A 84 -13.86 3.90 14.92
CA PHE A 84 -14.52 5.02 15.58
C PHE A 84 -13.91 6.34 15.08
N SER A 85 -14.75 7.31 14.74
CA SER A 85 -14.30 8.58 14.19
C SER A 85 -13.57 9.42 15.25
N SER A 86 -12.42 9.97 14.89
CA SER A 86 -11.79 11.07 15.63
C SER A 86 -12.60 12.37 15.42
N PRO A 87 -12.68 13.27 16.41
CA PRO A 87 -13.25 14.60 16.21
C PRO A 87 -12.46 15.46 15.21
N LYS A 88 -11.19 15.12 14.93
CA LYS A 88 -10.39 15.80 13.88
C LYS A 88 -10.61 15.14 12.52
N GLY A 89 -10.85 15.96 11.50
CA GLY A 89 -10.99 15.50 10.12
C GLY A 89 -9.67 14.97 9.55
N PHE A 90 -9.76 14.16 8.49
CA PHE A 90 -8.58 13.60 7.81
C PHE A 90 -7.57 14.70 7.41
N PHE A 91 -8.02 15.78 6.77
CA PHE A 91 -7.13 16.85 6.34
C PHE A 91 -6.50 17.63 7.50
N ASP A 92 -7.20 17.75 8.64
CA ASP A 92 -6.61 18.35 9.85
C ASP A 92 -5.44 17.50 10.35
N ILE A 93 -5.65 16.18 10.42
CA ILE A 93 -4.61 15.22 10.80
C ILE A 93 -3.41 15.31 9.85
N MET A 94 -3.66 15.44 8.55
CA MET A 94 -2.61 15.54 7.54
C MET A 94 -1.83 16.86 7.64
N ARG A 95 -2.50 17.98 7.91
CA ARG A 95 -1.83 19.27 8.17
C ARG A 95 -0.93 19.18 9.41
N ASP A 96 -1.44 18.60 10.50
CA ASP A 96 -0.69 18.44 11.74
C ASP A 96 0.53 17.52 11.56
N LYS A 97 0.34 16.37 10.90
CA LYS A 97 1.38 15.32 10.79
C LYS A 97 2.43 15.58 9.71
N LEU A 98 2.05 16.20 8.60
CA LEU A 98 2.93 16.41 7.45
C LEU A 98 3.33 17.88 7.24
N HIS A 99 2.88 18.78 8.11
CA HIS A 99 2.99 20.24 7.92
C HIS A 99 2.43 20.68 6.54
N TRP A 100 1.41 19.97 6.06
CA TRP A 100 0.87 20.17 4.73
C TRP A 100 0.21 21.56 4.63
N GLY A 101 0.71 22.40 3.72
CA GLY A 101 0.20 23.76 3.50
C GLY A 101 0.77 24.81 4.46
N ALA A 102 1.72 24.45 5.33
CA ALA A 102 2.41 25.41 6.20
C ALA A 102 3.46 26.27 5.46
N ARG A 103 3.70 26.01 4.16
CA ARG A 103 4.65 26.73 3.31
C ARG A 103 4.17 26.87 1.85
N SER A 104 2.90 27.25 1.67
CA SER A 104 2.41 27.80 0.40
C SER A 104 2.23 29.30 0.52
#